data_AF-A0A3R8JN28-F1
#
_entry.id   AF-A0A3R8JN28-F1
#
_cell.length_a   1.000
_cell.length_b   1.000
_cell.length_c   1.000
_cell.angle_alpha   90.00
_cell.angle_beta   90.00
_cell.angle_gamma   90.00
#
_symmetry.space_group_name_H-M   'P 1'
#
loop_
_entity.id
_entity.type
_entity.pdbx_description
1 polymer ?
#
loop_
_entity_poly.entity_id
_entity_poly.type
_entity_poly.pdbx_seq_one_letter_code
_entity_poly.pdbx_strand_id
1 'polypeptide(L)'
;MSNTKRNAFWSFFDRIGQLPTFLIWTALICAVSMLASYFPLWVNVVVNVLLPVLVLLKLKMVMFEKLKLSTLVLMRALILLPIFGFMSGELFVKIVLVFLVINCMEATMTDLLKNHQPYNFVTGLALSLSVLTLAGKWFPGIAGPFTGIYTANAGPRTEALFVSDQVVVIGTICWLVAYTIWNWLFVIGEFSPSIGYLHIGILSSPILSILLTMNPGYWLVFRANSLTCGGVFQIYCKDNIEKQLENKKLAAFIDKVKSRPVQLVLMIVNLILIAVPVGIYFGFI
;
A
#
# COMPACT_ATOMS: atom_id res chain seq x y z
N MET A 1 12.25 27.20 -18.21
CA MET A 1 11.54 26.56 -19.33
C MET A 1 12.57 25.96 -20.28
N SER A 2 12.94 24.69 -20.15
CA SER A 2 13.68 23.98 -21.22
C SER A 2 12.66 23.19 -22.04
N ASN A 3 12.59 23.51 -23.32
CA ASN A 3 11.76 22.84 -24.30
C ASN A 3 12.43 21.50 -24.66
N THR A 4 12.47 20.57 -23.72
CA THR A 4 12.98 19.22 -23.97
C THR A 4 11.92 18.53 -24.81
N LYS A 5 12.25 18.17 -26.07
CA LYS A 5 11.37 17.39 -26.95
C LYS A 5 10.76 16.26 -26.13
N ARG A 6 9.43 16.29 -25.99
CA ARG A 6 8.69 15.27 -25.26
C ARG A 6 9.04 13.91 -25.88
N ASN A 7 9.61 13.01 -25.09
CA ASN A 7 10.09 11.74 -25.62
C ASN A 7 8.92 10.93 -26.22
N ALA A 8 9.24 10.01 -27.13
CA ALA A 8 8.23 9.23 -27.85
C ALA A 8 7.27 8.49 -26.89
N PHE A 9 7.78 8.05 -25.74
CA PHE A 9 7.01 7.42 -24.67
C PHE A 9 5.88 8.33 -24.17
N TRP A 10 6.18 9.56 -23.75
CA TRP A 10 5.16 10.47 -23.25
C TRP A 10 4.24 11.01 -24.34
N SER A 11 4.73 11.10 -25.59
CA SER A 11 3.89 11.47 -26.73
C SER A 11 2.83 10.42 -27.05
N PHE A 12 3.09 9.14 -26.79
CA PHE A 12 2.07 8.09 -26.91
C PHE A 12 0.93 8.29 -25.91
N PHE A 13 1.25 8.53 -24.63
CA PHE A 13 0.24 8.74 -23.59
C PHE A 13 -0.59 10.01 -23.82
N ASP A 14 -0.01 11.05 -24.42
CA ASP A 14 -0.77 12.22 -24.86
C ASP A 14 -1.88 11.88 -25.87
N ARG A 15 -1.59 10.96 -26.80
CA ARG A 15 -2.51 10.62 -27.88
C ARG A 15 -3.68 9.77 -27.40
N ILE A 16 -3.43 8.85 -26.46
CA ILE A 16 -4.47 7.95 -25.96
C ILE A 16 -5.32 8.59 -24.84
N GLY A 17 -4.83 9.67 -24.22
CA GLY A 17 -5.56 10.43 -23.22
C GLY A 17 -5.53 9.83 -21.80
N GLN A 18 -6.21 10.51 -20.88
CA GLN A 18 -6.09 10.27 -19.44
C GLN A 18 -6.58 8.89 -18.98
N LEU A 19 -7.80 8.49 -19.36
CA LEU A 19 -8.38 7.24 -18.87
C LEU A 19 -7.59 6.00 -19.34
N PRO A 20 -7.23 5.86 -20.63
CA PRO A 20 -6.38 4.74 -21.06
C PRO A 20 -5.01 4.75 -20.39
N THR A 21 -4.41 5.94 -20.19
CA THR A 21 -3.15 6.08 -19.45
C THR A 21 -3.28 5.53 -18.02
N PHE A 22 -4.33 5.94 -17.30
CA PHE A 22 -4.63 5.46 -15.96
C PHE A 22 -4.82 3.94 -15.90
N LEU A 23 -5.58 3.37 -16.84
CA LEU A 23 -5.85 1.93 -16.90
C LEU A 23 -4.58 1.12 -17.20
N ILE A 24 -3.76 1.58 -18.15
CA ILE A 24 -2.49 0.92 -18.50
C ILE A 24 -1.56 0.91 -17.29
N TRP A 25 -1.40 2.04 -16.60
CA TRP A 25 -0.53 2.11 -15.43
C TRP A 25 -1.05 1.26 -14.28
N THR A 26 -2.36 1.25 -14.04
CA THR A 26 -2.98 0.39 -13.03
C THR A 26 -2.73 -1.09 -13.33
N ALA A 27 -2.91 -1.51 -14.58
CA ALA A 27 -2.65 -2.88 -15.01
C ALA A 27 -1.17 -3.26 -14.87
N LEU A 28 -0.26 -2.37 -15.26
CA LEU A 28 1.19 -2.59 -15.11
C LEU A 28 1.59 -2.72 -13.64
N ILE A 29 1.14 -1.81 -12.78
CA ILE A 29 1.41 -1.86 -11.34
C ILE A 29 0.84 -3.15 -10.75
N CYS A 30 -0.36 -3.57 -11.17
CA CYS A 30 -0.96 -4.82 -10.72
C CYS A 30 -0.19 -6.06 -11.15
N ALA A 31 0.20 -6.16 -12.42
CA ALA A 31 0.96 -7.29 -12.91
C ALA A 31 2.33 -7.39 -12.21
N VAL A 32 3.03 -6.26 -12.12
CA VAL A 32 4.36 -6.20 -11.50
C VAL A 32 4.29 -6.45 -10.00
N SER A 33 3.28 -5.92 -9.30
CA SER A 33 3.11 -6.16 -7.86
C SER A 33 2.84 -7.62 -7.55
N MET A 34 2.00 -8.29 -8.35
CA MET A 34 1.74 -9.72 -8.21
C MET A 34 2.99 -10.55 -8.47
N LEU A 35 3.69 -10.29 -9.59
CA LEU A 35 4.94 -10.98 -9.91
C LEU A 35 5.99 -10.78 -8.81
N ALA A 36 6.16 -9.55 -8.32
CA ALA A 36 7.07 -9.26 -7.22
C ALA A 36 6.70 -9.98 -5.92
N SER A 37 5.40 -10.20 -5.65
CA SER A 37 4.94 -10.95 -4.47
C SER A 37 5.29 -12.44 -4.54
N TYR A 38 5.17 -13.07 -5.71
CA TYR A 38 5.45 -14.49 -5.88
C TYR A 38 6.93 -14.79 -6.14
N PHE A 39 7.67 -13.84 -6.70
CA PHE A 39 9.09 -13.99 -7.05
C PHE A 39 9.97 -12.97 -6.31
N PRO A 40 10.19 -13.14 -4.98
CA PRO A 40 10.98 -12.23 -4.15
C PRO A 40 12.41 -11.96 -4.68
N LEU A 41 13.06 -13.00 -5.21
CA LEU A 41 14.42 -12.92 -5.75
C LEU A 41 14.46 -12.29 -7.14
N TRP A 42 13.65 -12.81 -8.07
CA TRP A 42 13.79 -12.49 -9.50
C TRP A 42 13.15 -11.15 -9.88
N VAL A 43 11.98 -10.84 -9.32
CA VAL A 43 11.21 -9.66 -9.71
C VAL A 43 11.30 -8.58 -8.64
N ASN A 44 11.08 -8.94 -7.38
CA ASN A 44 11.09 -7.97 -6.29
C ASN A 44 12.47 -7.35 -6.06
N VAL A 45 13.59 -8.09 -6.16
CA VAL A 45 14.92 -7.45 -6.07
C VAL A 45 15.11 -6.42 -7.17
N VAL A 46 14.76 -6.75 -8.41
CA VAL A 46 14.96 -5.83 -9.54
C VAL A 46 14.07 -4.60 -9.39
N VAL A 47 12.77 -4.80 -9.19
CA VAL A 47 11.79 -3.71 -9.23
C VAL A 47 11.64 -2.96 -7.91
N ASN A 48 11.68 -3.67 -6.78
CA ASN A 48 11.33 -3.14 -5.47
C ASN A 48 12.54 -3.01 -4.53
N VAL A 49 13.75 -3.32 -4.99
CA VAL A 49 15.00 -3.02 -4.29
C VAL A 49 15.92 -2.16 -5.15
N LEU A 50 16.40 -2.68 -6.29
CA LEU A 50 17.38 -2.00 -7.12
C LEU A 50 16.87 -0.68 -7.70
N LEU A 51 15.70 -0.67 -8.35
CA LEU A 51 15.12 0.57 -8.90
C LEU A 51 14.88 1.64 -7.83
N PRO A 52 14.23 1.35 -6.68
CA PRO A 52 14.11 2.29 -5.59
C PRO A 52 15.45 2.81 -5.06
N VAL A 53 16.47 1.95 -4.90
CA VAL A 53 17.79 2.38 -4.44
C VAL A 53 18.42 3.35 -5.44
N LEU A 54 18.30 3.08 -6.74
CA LEU A 54 18.75 4.01 -7.78
C LEU A 54 18.01 5.35 -7.70
N VAL A 55 16.70 5.34 -7.49
CA VAL A 55 15.91 6.56 -7.28
C VAL A 55 16.36 7.30 -6.01
N LEU A 56 16.55 6.58 -4.91
CA LEU A 56 16.99 7.13 -3.62
C LEU A 56 18.35 7.85 -3.71
N LEU A 57 19.25 7.33 -4.55
CA LEU A 57 20.60 7.87 -4.74
C LEU A 57 20.66 8.99 -5.79
N LYS A 58 19.87 8.90 -6.86
CA LYS A 58 20.00 9.79 -8.04
C LYS A 58 19.03 10.96 -8.05
N LEU A 59 17.87 10.86 -7.38
CA LEU A 59 16.85 11.91 -7.41
C LEU A 59 16.84 12.70 -6.10
N LYS A 60 16.72 14.02 -6.23
CA LYS A 60 16.42 14.89 -5.09
C LYS A 60 14.96 14.69 -4.72
N MET A 61 14.71 14.21 -3.50
CA MET A 61 13.37 13.96 -2.98
C MET A 61 13.13 14.77 -1.71
N VAL A 62 11.86 15.01 -1.40
CA VAL A 62 11.48 15.56 -0.11
C VAL A 62 11.75 14.53 0.99
N MET A 63 12.08 14.97 2.21
CA MET A 63 12.42 14.08 3.34
C MET A 63 11.37 12.97 3.55
N PHE A 64 10.09 13.32 3.43
CA PHE A 64 8.98 12.37 3.58
C PHE A 64 9.01 11.27 2.50
N GLU A 65 9.17 11.63 1.22
CA GLU A 65 9.28 10.68 0.11
C GLU A 65 10.50 9.75 0.31
N LYS A 66 11.63 10.30 0.76
CA LYS A 66 12.86 9.54 1.05
C LYS A 66 12.65 8.54 2.19
N LEU A 67 12.04 8.97 3.29
CA LEU A 67 11.77 8.11 4.45
C LEU A 67 10.84 6.97 4.06
N LYS A 68 9.71 7.27 3.43
CA LYS A 68 8.73 6.27 2.99
C LYS A 68 9.33 5.25 2.03
N LEU A 69 10.05 5.71 1.00
CA LEU A 69 10.68 4.81 0.04
C LEU A 69 11.74 3.94 0.70
N SER A 70 12.56 4.49 1.61
CA SER A 70 13.58 3.71 2.33
C SER A 70 12.98 2.59 3.20
N THR A 71 11.91 2.89 3.94
CA THR A 71 11.21 1.91 4.79
C THR A 71 10.59 0.79 3.96
N LEU A 72 10.00 1.13 2.81
CA LEU A 72 9.44 0.13 1.89
C LEU A 72 10.55 -0.79 1.36
N VAL A 73 11.63 -0.23 0.81
CA VAL A 73 12.77 -0.96 0.25
C VAL A 73 13.41 -1.90 1.26
N LEU A 74 13.57 -1.45 2.51
CA LEU A 74 14.15 -2.27 3.57
C LEU A 74 13.41 -3.61 3.72
N MET A 75 12.08 -3.57 3.79
CA MET A 75 11.28 -4.80 3.92
C MET A 75 11.32 -5.67 2.65
N ARG A 76 11.51 -5.06 1.48
CA ARG A 76 11.64 -5.76 0.19
C ARG A 76 13.01 -6.43 0.03
N ALA A 77 14.04 -5.91 0.68
CA ALA A 77 15.34 -6.57 0.77
C ALA A 77 15.35 -7.66 1.86
N LEU A 78 14.72 -7.40 3.01
CA LEU A 78 14.71 -8.30 4.16
C LEU A 78 14.04 -9.65 3.86
N ILE A 79 13.08 -9.70 2.93
CA ILE A 79 12.44 -10.95 2.49
C ILE A 79 13.42 -11.98 1.91
N LEU A 80 14.64 -11.56 1.50
CA LEU A 80 15.66 -12.50 1.01
C LEU A 80 16.21 -13.39 2.13
N LEU A 81 16.22 -12.91 3.38
CA LEU A 81 16.72 -13.71 4.51
C LEU A 81 15.94 -15.02 4.70
N PRO A 82 14.59 -15.02 4.76
CA PRO A 82 13.86 -16.29 4.82
C PRO A 82 13.93 -17.11 3.54
N ILE A 83 14.11 -16.48 2.37
CA ILE A 83 14.26 -17.20 1.09
C ILE A 83 15.56 -18.00 1.03
N PHE A 84 16.65 -17.49 1.60
CA PHE A 84 17.94 -18.18 1.67
C PHE A 84 18.14 -18.98 2.98
N GLY A 85 17.11 -19.07 3.84
CA GLY A 85 17.18 -19.85 5.08
C GLY A 85 17.97 -19.19 6.22
N PHE A 86 18.31 -17.91 6.12
CA PHE A 86 18.99 -17.16 7.19
C PHE A 86 18.05 -16.66 8.29
N MET A 87 16.73 -16.70 8.05
CA MET A 87 15.68 -16.28 8.98
C MET A 87 14.46 -17.19 8.82
N SER A 88 13.70 -17.46 9.89
CA SER A 88 12.41 -18.14 9.70
C SER A 88 11.41 -17.21 9.00
N GLY A 89 10.63 -17.76 8.08
CA GLY A 89 9.57 -16.99 7.40
C GLY A 89 8.56 -16.41 8.39
N GLU A 90 8.23 -17.14 9.46
CA GLU A 90 7.33 -16.68 10.51
C GLU A 90 7.85 -15.45 11.25
N LEU A 91 9.16 -15.40 11.56
CA LEU A 91 9.77 -14.21 12.15
C LEU A 91 9.71 -13.02 11.19
N PHE A 92 9.99 -13.26 9.90
CA PHE A 92 9.89 -12.21 8.89
C PHE A 92 8.46 -11.62 8.81
N VAL A 93 7.42 -12.44 8.81
CA VAL A 93 6.03 -11.93 8.72
C VAL A 93 5.66 -11.12 9.97
N LYS A 94 6.11 -11.53 11.16
CA LYS A 94 5.93 -10.74 12.39
C LYS A 94 6.61 -9.37 12.29
N ILE A 95 7.84 -9.32 11.76
CA ILE A 95 8.55 -8.06 11.50
C ILE A 95 7.74 -7.20 10.51
N VAL A 96 7.22 -7.77 9.43
CA VAL A 96 6.38 -7.04 8.46
C VAL A 96 5.15 -6.41 9.12
N LEU A 97 4.48 -7.12 10.02
CA LEU A 97 3.32 -6.60 10.75
C LEU A 97 3.70 -5.46 11.71
N VAL A 98 4.84 -5.55 12.39
CA VAL A 98 5.37 -4.42 13.19
C VAL A 98 5.67 -3.21 12.29
N PHE A 99 6.32 -3.43 11.14
CA PHE A 99 6.58 -2.34 10.18
C PHE A 99 5.31 -1.77 9.58
N LEU A 100 4.23 -2.55 9.47
CA LEU A 100 2.92 -2.04 9.07
C LEU A 100 2.36 -1.07 10.12
N VAL A 101 2.47 -1.40 11.42
CA VAL A 101 2.11 -0.46 12.52
C VAL A 101 2.90 0.83 12.37
N ILE A 102 4.22 0.76 12.22
CA ILE A 102 5.10 1.92 12.08
C ILE A 102 4.70 2.76 10.85
N ASN A 103 4.47 2.11 9.71
CA ASN A 103 4.11 2.79 8.47
C ASN A 103 2.76 3.50 8.57
N CYS A 104 1.78 2.89 9.25
CA CYS A 104 0.50 3.51 9.55
C CYS A 104 0.70 4.72 10.47
N MET A 105 1.38 4.53 11.60
CA MET A 105 1.64 5.59 12.58
C MET A 105 2.37 6.80 11.98
N GLU A 106 3.38 6.58 11.14
CA GLU A 106 4.10 7.68 10.48
C GLU A 106 3.17 8.54 9.60
N ALA A 107 2.29 7.92 8.83
CA ALA A 107 1.31 8.64 8.02
C ALA A 107 0.21 9.27 8.89
N THR A 108 -0.25 8.59 9.95
CA THR A 108 -1.18 9.12 10.95
C THR A 108 -0.64 10.39 11.61
N MET A 109 0.63 10.38 12.04
CA MET A 109 1.27 11.55 12.63
C MET A 109 1.40 12.69 11.62
N THR A 110 1.72 12.38 10.35
CA THR A 110 1.77 13.38 9.27
C THR A 110 0.40 14.02 9.05
N ASP A 111 -0.68 13.25 9.13
CA ASP A 111 -2.04 13.78 8.99
C ASP A 111 -2.40 14.80 10.06
N LEU A 112 -1.99 14.57 11.32
CA LEU A 112 -2.23 15.52 12.39
C LEU A 112 -1.29 16.74 12.30
N LEU A 113 0.01 16.48 12.19
CA LEU A 113 1.05 17.51 12.35
C LEU A 113 1.21 18.41 11.12
N LYS A 114 0.95 17.87 9.92
CA LYS A 114 1.17 18.58 8.65
C LYS A 114 -0.13 18.82 7.89
N ASN A 115 -0.97 17.79 7.74
CA ASN A 115 -2.15 17.90 6.88
C ASN A 115 -3.39 18.45 7.60
N HIS A 116 -3.33 18.61 8.93
CA HIS A 116 -4.42 19.06 9.79
C HIS A 116 -5.73 18.26 9.58
N GLN A 117 -5.62 16.93 9.49
CA GLN A 117 -6.74 15.99 9.30
C GLN A 117 -7.03 15.18 10.58
N PRO A 118 -7.70 15.77 11.60
CA PRO A 118 -7.92 15.10 12.89
C PRO A 118 -8.80 13.84 12.78
N TYR A 119 -9.75 13.81 11.85
CA TYR A 119 -10.63 12.66 11.64
C TYR A 119 -9.88 11.45 11.07
N ASN A 120 -9.00 11.68 10.08
CA ASN A 120 -8.15 10.62 9.54
C ASN A 120 -7.07 10.19 10.54
N PHE A 121 -6.59 11.11 11.39
CA PHE A 121 -5.70 10.80 12.50
C PHE A 121 -6.33 9.79 13.49
N VAL A 122 -7.56 10.02 13.94
CA VAL A 122 -8.25 9.10 14.88
C VAL A 122 -8.38 7.70 14.29
N THR A 123 -8.81 7.59 13.04
CA THR A 123 -8.90 6.28 12.38
C THR A 123 -7.53 5.65 12.16
N GLY A 124 -6.51 6.45 11.86
CA GLY A 124 -5.14 5.98 11.70
C GLY A 124 -4.54 5.38 12.98
N LEU A 125 -4.83 5.98 14.14
CA LEU A 125 -4.45 5.40 15.44
C LEU A 125 -5.14 4.06 15.69
N ALA A 126 -6.45 4.00 15.49
CA ALA A 126 -7.23 2.78 15.66
C ALA A 126 -6.76 1.68 14.69
N LEU A 127 -6.52 2.04 13.43
CA LEU A 127 -6.03 1.12 12.39
C LEU A 127 -4.65 0.56 12.76
N SER A 128 -3.72 1.43 13.16
CA SER A 128 -2.37 1.04 13.58
C SER A 128 -2.41 0.06 14.74
N LEU A 129 -3.24 0.31 15.75
CA LEU A 129 -3.40 -0.60 16.89
C LEU A 129 -4.06 -1.93 16.47
N SER A 130 -5.05 -1.88 15.59
CA SER A 130 -5.74 -3.08 15.10
C SER A 130 -4.85 -4.03 14.29
N VAL A 131 -3.67 -3.60 13.80
CA VAL A 131 -2.71 -4.53 13.17
C VAL A 131 -2.32 -5.66 14.12
N LEU A 132 -2.32 -5.40 15.43
CA LEU A 132 -2.04 -6.40 16.48
C LEU A 132 -3.05 -7.57 16.48
N THR A 133 -4.19 -7.40 15.82
CA THR A 133 -5.24 -8.43 15.71
C THR A 133 -5.12 -9.26 14.42
N LEU A 134 -4.11 -9.00 13.59
CA LEU A 134 -3.87 -9.74 12.36
C LEU A 134 -2.91 -10.92 12.60
N ALA A 135 -3.23 -12.07 12.04
CA ALA A 135 -2.43 -13.28 11.99
C ALA A 135 -1.61 -13.33 10.69
N GLY A 136 -0.29 -13.41 10.85
CA GLY A 136 0.66 -13.59 9.76
C GLY A 136 0.90 -15.07 9.46
N LYS A 137 1.14 -15.40 8.19
CA LYS A 137 1.62 -16.75 7.79
C LYS A 137 2.56 -16.68 6.61
N TRP A 138 3.63 -17.47 6.65
CA TRP A 138 4.59 -17.60 5.56
C TRP A 138 4.34 -18.86 4.72
N PHE A 139 4.53 -18.74 3.40
CA PHE A 139 4.36 -19.82 2.43
C PHE A 139 5.62 -19.93 1.56
N PRO A 140 6.57 -20.83 1.89
CA PRO A 140 7.78 -21.02 1.11
C PRO A 140 7.50 -21.84 -0.16
N GLY A 141 8.27 -21.59 -1.22
CA GLY A 141 8.34 -22.48 -2.39
C GLY A 141 7.11 -22.50 -3.30
N ILE A 142 6.17 -21.57 -3.13
CA ILE A 142 4.85 -21.61 -3.79
C ILE A 142 4.93 -21.55 -5.34
N ALA A 143 6.01 -21.01 -5.89
CA ALA A 143 6.26 -20.90 -7.32
C ALA A 143 7.63 -21.49 -7.73
N GLY A 144 8.15 -22.43 -6.93
CA GLY A 144 9.44 -23.11 -7.16
C GLY A 144 10.56 -22.65 -6.21
N PRO A 145 11.82 -23.07 -6.47
CA PRO A 145 12.96 -22.70 -5.64
C PRO A 145 13.15 -21.19 -5.50
N PHE A 146 13.58 -20.75 -4.31
CA PHE A 146 13.79 -19.33 -3.97
C PHE A 146 12.56 -18.43 -4.14
N THR A 147 11.36 -19.02 -4.01
CA THR A 147 10.09 -18.28 -3.98
C THR A 147 9.46 -18.36 -2.59
N GLY A 148 8.60 -17.39 -2.29
CA GLY A 148 7.89 -17.35 -1.02
C GLY A 148 6.98 -16.14 -0.94
N ILE A 149 5.84 -16.32 -0.29
CA ILE A 149 4.82 -15.29 -0.13
C ILE A 149 4.27 -15.34 1.30
N TYR A 150 3.63 -14.27 1.75
CA TYR A 150 3.01 -14.21 3.07
C TYR A 150 1.59 -13.64 3.03
N THR A 151 0.81 -14.01 4.04
CA THR A 151 -0.53 -13.47 4.27
C THR A 151 -0.62 -12.74 5.60
N ALA A 152 -1.59 -11.83 5.72
CA ALA A 152 -2.05 -11.27 6.98
C ALA A 152 -3.58 -11.32 7.03
N ASN A 153 -4.16 -11.99 8.02
CA ASN A 153 -5.60 -12.23 8.13
C ASN A 153 -6.12 -11.87 9.52
N ALA A 154 -7.40 -11.51 9.66
CA ALA A 154 -8.02 -11.45 10.97
C ALA A 154 -8.28 -12.86 11.52
N GLY A 155 -8.09 -13.05 12.83
CA GLY A 155 -8.34 -14.30 13.53
C GLY A 155 -8.46 -14.08 15.04
N PRO A 156 -8.95 -15.08 15.80
CA PRO A 156 -9.03 -14.99 17.25
C PRO A 156 -7.64 -14.92 17.87
N ARG A 157 -7.58 -14.33 19.06
CA ARG A 157 -6.37 -14.25 19.87
C ARG A 157 -5.83 -15.63 20.20
N THR A 158 -4.50 -15.76 20.07
CA THR A 158 -3.75 -16.91 20.59
C THR A 158 -2.75 -16.45 21.65
N GLU A 159 -1.95 -17.38 22.16
CA GLU A 159 -0.89 -17.12 23.14
C GLU A 159 0.21 -16.20 22.60
N ALA A 160 0.40 -16.14 21.28
CA ALA A 160 1.42 -15.35 20.63
C ALA A 160 0.82 -14.25 19.74
N LEU A 161 1.42 -13.06 19.77
CA LEU A 161 1.02 -11.96 18.89
C LEU A 161 1.25 -12.35 17.41
N PHE A 162 0.34 -11.91 16.57
CA PHE A 162 0.32 -12.15 15.13
C PHE A 162 0.18 -13.62 14.69
N VAL A 163 -0.24 -14.50 15.58
CA VAL A 163 -0.45 -15.92 15.26
C VAL A 163 -1.91 -16.27 15.47
N SER A 164 -2.51 -16.94 14.50
CA SER A 164 -3.82 -17.56 14.65
C SER A 164 -4.02 -18.67 13.62
N ASP A 165 -4.47 -19.84 14.09
CA ASP A 165 -4.79 -20.98 13.21
C ASP A 165 -6.21 -20.89 12.64
N GLN A 166 -7.04 -20.01 13.20
CA GLN A 166 -8.40 -19.77 12.74
C GLN A 166 -8.47 -18.42 12.03
N VAL A 167 -8.69 -18.45 10.72
CA VAL A 167 -8.80 -17.22 9.93
C VAL A 167 -10.26 -16.89 9.67
N VAL A 168 -10.65 -15.66 9.99
CA VAL A 168 -12.00 -15.14 9.72
C VAL A 168 -11.95 -14.16 8.55
N VAL A 169 -12.43 -14.63 7.39
CA VAL A 169 -12.37 -13.91 6.11
C VAL A 169 -13.05 -12.54 6.19
N ILE A 170 -14.22 -12.45 6.81
CA ILE A 170 -14.96 -11.18 6.91
C ILE A 170 -14.17 -10.12 7.69
N GLY A 171 -13.48 -10.50 8.76
CA GLY A 171 -12.62 -9.59 9.52
C GLY A 171 -11.46 -9.07 8.68
N THR A 172 -10.86 -9.93 7.85
CA THR A 172 -9.79 -9.55 6.92
C THR A 172 -10.28 -8.55 5.87
N ILE A 173 -11.47 -8.78 5.32
CA ILE A 173 -12.11 -7.87 4.34
C ILE A 173 -12.45 -6.52 4.99
N CYS A 174 -13.01 -6.52 6.20
CA CYS A 174 -13.28 -5.26 6.90
C CYS A 174 -11.98 -4.48 7.15
N TRP A 175 -10.92 -5.16 7.58
CA TRP A 175 -9.63 -4.52 7.84
C TRP A 175 -8.98 -3.93 6.57
N LEU A 176 -8.97 -4.66 5.46
CA LEU A 176 -8.36 -4.17 4.23
C LEU A 176 -9.15 -3.00 3.60
N VAL A 177 -10.48 -3.00 3.73
CA VAL A 177 -11.32 -1.88 3.29
C VAL A 177 -11.05 -0.66 4.17
N ALA A 178 -11.00 -0.85 5.49
CA ALA A 178 -10.66 0.21 6.43
C ALA A 178 -9.31 0.87 6.10
N TYR A 179 -8.29 0.03 5.90
CA TYR A 179 -6.98 0.47 5.48
C TYR A 179 -7.03 1.28 4.18
N THR A 180 -7.74 0.77 3.17
CA THR A 180 -7.79 1.40 1.85
C THR A 180 -8.41 2.79 1.89
N ILE A 181 -9.51 2.94 2.65
CA ILE A 181 -10.16 4.24 2.87
C ILE A 181 -9.20 5.19 3.60
N TRP A 182 -8.65 4.77 4.73
CA TRP A 182 -7.72 5.57 5.53
C TRP A 182 -6.50 6.03 4.72
N ASN A 183 -5.89 5.10 3.96
CA ASN A 183 -4.69 5.39 3.20
C ASN A 183 -4.97 6.34 2.03
N TRP A 184 -6.12 6.20 1.36
CA TRP A 184 -6.50 7.14 0.31
C TRP A 184 -6.77 8.55 0.85
N LEU A 185 -7.40 8.66 2.03
CA LEU A 185 -7.60 9.95 2.70
C LEU A 185 -6.27 10.64 3.04
N PHE A 186 -5.31 9.88 3.56
CA PHE A 186 -3.94 10.36 3.78
C PHE A 186 -3.33 10.88 2.47
N VAL A 187 -3.40 10.10 1.39
CA VAL A 187 -2.81 10.46 0.09
C VAL A 187 -3.38 11.76 -0.48
N ILE A 188 -4.71 11.92 -0.47
CA ILE A 188 -5.32 13.16 -1.00
C ILE A 188 -5.06 14.36 -0.08
N GLY A 189 -4.67 14.12 1.18
CA GLY A 189 -4.19 15.15 2.11
C GLY A 189 -2.77 15.62 1.80
N GLU A 190 -1.87 14.67 1.56
CA GLU A 190 -0.43 14.90 1.40
C GLU A 190 -0.04 15.32 -0.02
N PHE A 191 -0.75 14.84 -1.05
CA PHE A 191 -0.34 14.99 -2.45
C PHE A 191 -1.36 15.74 -3.31
N SER A 192 -0.94 16.11 -4.53
CA SER A 192 -1.79 16.77 -5.51
C SER A 192 -2.95 15.85 -5.98
N PRO A 193 -4.08 16.42 -6.46
CA PRO A 193 -5.21 15.63 -6.96
C PRO A 193 -4.84 14.60 -8.04
N SER A 194 -3.87 14.93 -8.92
CA SER A 194 -3.38 14.02 -9.96
C SER A 194 -2.68 12.79 -9.37
N ILE A 195 -1.90 12.99 -8.30
CA ILE A 195 -1.28 11.88 -7.55
C ILE A 195 -2.32 11.11 -6.76
N GLY A 196 -3.33 11.79 -6.22
CA GLY A 196 -4.53 11.15 -5.65
C GLY A 196 -5.23 10.24 -6.66
N TYR A 197 -5.31 10.64 -7.93
CA TYR A 197 -5.84 9.80 -9.01
C TYR A 197 -4.97 8.56 -9.22
N LEU A 198 -3.65 8.72 -9.37
CA LEU A 198 -2.74 7.58 -9.54
C LEU A 198 -2.91 6.55 -8.42
N HIS A 199 -3.09 7.00 -7.17
CA HIS A 199 -3.27 6.11 -6.03
C HIS A 199 -4.58 5.33 -6.04
N ILE A 200 -5.62 5.76 -6.77
CA ILE A 200 -6.78 4.89 -7.03
C ILE A 200 -6.32 3.63 -7.76
N GLY A 201 -5.39 3.74 -8.71
CA GLY A 201 -4.76 2.61 -9.39
C GLY A 201 -3.87 1.77 -8.47
N ILE A 202 -3.01 2.44 -7.68
CA ILE A 202 -2.10 1.74 -6.75
C ILE A 202 -2.86 0.96 -5.67
N LEU A 203 -3.97 1.51 -5.15
CA LEU A 203 -4.79 0.89 -4.12
C LEU A 203 -5.80 -0.13 -4.66
N SER A 204 -6.25 0.03 -5.91
CA SER A 204 -7.06 -1.00 -6.57
C SER A 204 -6.23 -2.22 -6.97
N SER A 205 -4.94 -2.06 -7.29
CA SER A 205 -4.04 -3.18 -7.60
C SER A 205 -4.14 -4.34 -6.58
N PRO A 206 -3.90 -4.16 -5.27
CA PRO A 206 -3.98 -5.27 -4.32
C PRO A 206 -5.39 -5.84 -4.19
N ILE A 207 -6.44 -5.04 -4.38
CA ILE A 207 -7.83 -5.52 -4.38
C ILE A 207 -8.07 -6.44 -5.59
N LEU A 208 -7.64 -6.03 -6.78
CA LEU A 208 -7.73 -6.87 -7.97
C LEU A 208 -6.92 -8.16 -7.79
N SER A 209 -5.71 -8.08 -7.24
CA SER A 209 -4.88 -9.25 -6.99
C SER A 209 -5.55 -10.26 -6.04
N ILE A 210 -6.15 -9.82 -4.93
CA ILE A 210 -6.84 -10.75 -4.01
C ILE A 210 -8.12 -11.35 -4.59
N LEU A 211 -8.80 -10.63 -5.49
CA LEU A 211 -9.95 -11.16 -6.22
C LEU A 211 -9.50 -12.24 -7.22
N LEU A 212 -8.39 -12.01 -7.92
CA LEU A 212 -7.82 -13.00 -8.84
C LEU A 212 -7.32 -14.25 -8.11
N THR A 213 -6.76 -14.10 -6.91
CA THR A 213 -6.28 -15.23 -6.10
C THR A 213 -7.34 -15.82 -5.18
N MET A 214 -8.54 -15.21 -5.11
CA MET A 214 -9.62 -15.56 -4.17
C MET A 214 -9.15 -15.70 -2.71
N ASN A 215 -8.19 -14.85 -2.31
CA ASN A 215 -7.58 -14.93 -0.97
C ASN A 215 -7.24 -13.51 -0.45
N PRO A 216 -8.04 -12.96 0.47
CA PRO A 216 -7.82 -11.61 1.00
C PRO A 216 -6.56 -11.50 1.86
N GLY A 217 -6.02 -12.61 2.38
CA GLY A 217 -4.82 -12.62 3.19
C GLY A 217 -3.58 -12.13 2.43
N TYR A 218 -3.52 -12.30 1.11
CA TYR A 218 -2.42 -11.78 0.30
C TYR A 218 -2.46 -10.27 0.08
N TRP A 219 -3.53 -9.59 0.53
CA TRP A 219 -3.69 -8.15 0.33
C TRP A 219 -2.46 -7.38 0.82
N LEU A 220 -1.90 -7.76 1.99
CA LEU A 220 -0.77 -7.03 2.58
C LEU A 220 0.49 -7.09 1.70
N VAL A 221 0.82 -8.26 1.14
CA VAL A 221 2.02 -8.41 0.30
C VAL A 221 1.82 -7.72 -1.05
N PHE A 222 0.64 -7.83 -1.67
CA PHE A 222 0.32 -7.11 -2.89
C PHE A 222 0.34 -5.60 -2.68
N ARG A 223 -0.21 -5.10 -1.57
CA ARG A 223 -0.21 -3.67 -1.21
C ARG A 223 1.22 -3.17 -1.02
N ALA A 224 2.07 -3.92 -0.33
CA ALA A 224 3.45 -3.52 -0.12
C ALA A 224 4.21 -3.37 -1.45
N ASN A 225 4.01 -4.31 -2.38
CA ASN A 225 4.66 -4.28 -3.68
C ASN A 225 4.06 -3.23 -4.63
N SER A 226 2.73 -3.03 -4.62
CA SER A 226 2.08 -2.01 -5.45
C SER A 226 2.49 -0.59 -5.03
N LEU A 227 2.61 -0.32 -3.73
CA LEU A 227 3.06 0.98 -3.23
C LEU A 227 4.54 1.23 -3.47
N THR A 228 5.39 0.19 -3.41
CA THR A 228 6.82 0.37 -3.72
C THR A 228 7.01 0.70 -5.19
N CYS A 229 6.43 -0.11 -6.09
CA CYS A 229 6.51 0.11 -7.53
C CYS A 229 5.82 1.42 -7.95
N GLY A 230 4.61 1.68 -7.45
CA GLY A 230 3.86 2.90 -7.70
C GLY A 230 4.57 4.15 -7.17
N GLY A 231 5.18 4.07 -5.98
CA GLY A 231 5.95 5.15 -5.38
C GLY A 231 7.21 5.50 -6.19
N VAL A 232 7.97 4.49 -6.63
CA VAL A 232 9.11 4.69 -7.54
C VAL A 232 8.68 5.37 -8.84
N PHE A 233 7.60 4.87 -9.45
CA PHE A 233 7.07 5.42 -10.68
C PHE A 233 6.61 6.87 -10.49
N GLN A 234 5.88 7.15 -9.41
CA GLN A 234 5.45 8.50 -9.03
C GLN A 234 6.62 9.46 -8.88
N ILE A 235 7.66 9.08 -8.12
CA ILE A 235 8.80 9.96 -7.83
C ILE A 235 9.58 10.24 -9.11
N TYR A 236 9.82 9.21 -9.94
CA TYR A 236 10.61 9.33 -11.16
C TYR A 236 9.87 10.13 -12.26
N CYS A 237 8.55 9.96 -12.38
CA CYS A 237 7.73 10.53 -13.46
C CYS A 237 6.82 11.68 -13.01
N LYS A 238 7.08 12.30 -11.85
CA LYS A 238 6.15 13.21 -11.14
C LYS A 238 5.49 14.24 -12.05
N ASP A 239 6.28 15.08 -12.71
CA ASP A 239 5.78 16.18 -13.55
C ASP A 239 4.90 15.69 -14.71
N ASN A 240 5.28 14.55 -15.30
CA ASN A 240 4.52 13.96 -16.40
C ASN A 240 3.21 13.34 -15.92
N ILE A 241 3.21 12.67 -14.77
CA ILE A 241 2.01 12.08 -14.17
C ILE A 241 1.04 13.19 -13.77
N GLU A 242 1.52 14.24 -13.11
CA GLU A 242 0.68 15.34 -12.65
C GLU A 242 -0.05 16.02 -13.81
N LYS A 243 0.64 16.19 -14.94
CA LYS A 243 0.06 16.73 -16.18
C LYS A 243 -0.94 15.76 -16.83
N GLN A 244 -0.63 14.47 -16.93
CA GLN A 244 -1.51 13.50 -17.61
C GLN A 244 -2.78 13.18 -16.81
N LEU A 245 -2.67 13.16 -15.49
CA LEU A 245 -3.77 12.81 -14.59
C LEU A 245 -4.49 14.03 -14.00
N GLU A 246 -4.22 15.23 -14.53
CA GLU A 246 -4.94 16.43 -14.13
C GLU A 246 -6.45 16.29 -14.43
N ASN A 247 -7.27 16.34 -13.38
CA ASN A 247 -8.71 16.14 -13.53
C ASN A 247 -9.49 17.06 -12.59
N LYS A 248 -10.16 18.06 -13.16
CA LYS A 248 -10.94 19.07 -12.41
C LYS A 248 -12.11 18.45 -11.64
N LYS A 249 -12.77 17.42 -12.20
CA LYS A 249 -13.88 16.75 -11.52
C LYS A 249 -13.40 15.99 -10.30
N LEU A 250 -12.26 15.31 -10.42
CA LEU A 250 -11.63 14.61 -9.30
C LEU A 250 -11.14 15.60 -8.23
N ALA A 251 -10.54 16.71 -8.62
CA ALA A 251 -10.15 17.76 -7.68
C ALA A 251 -11.34 18.27 -6.87
N ALA A 252 -12.45 18.62 -7.54
CA ALA A 252 -13.68 19.03 -6.86
C ALA A 252 -14.28 17.95 -5.95
N PHE A 253 -14.17 16.67 -6.36
CA PHE A 253 -14.57 15.54 -5.52
C PHE A 253 -13.69 15.42 -4.28
N ILE A 254 -12.37 15.52 -4.42
CA ILE A 254 -11.41 15.51 -3.31
C ILE A 254 -11.71 16.65 -2.33
N ASP A 255 -12.00 17.85 -2.82
CA ASP A 255 -12.36 18.99 -1.96
C ASP A 255 -13.64 18.73 -1.18
N LYS A 256 -14.65 18.10 -1.80
CA LYS A 256 -15.85 17.65 -1.11
C LYS A 256 -15.54 16.59 -0.06
N VAL A 257 -14.69 15.62 -0.37
CA VAL A 257 -14.28 14.57 0.57
C VAL A 257 -13.55 15.15 1.77
N LYS A 258 -12.73 16.19 1.58
CA LYS A 258 -12.04 16.92 2.66
C LYS A 258 -12.96 17.74 3.55
N SER A 259 -14.22 17.94 3.17
CA SER A 259 -15.19 18.67 4.01
C SER A 259 -15.43 17.94 5.34
N ARG A 260 -15.59 18.72 6.40
CA ARG A 260 -15.79 18.21 7.77
C ARG A 260 -16.92 17.17 7.89
N PRO A 261 -18.12 17.36 7.29
CA PRO A 261 -19.18 16.36 7.40
C PRO A 261 -18.80 15.02 6.76
N VAL A 262 -18.14 15.05 5.60
CA VAL A 262 -17.72 13.83 4.90
C VAL A 262 -16.59 13.12 5.65
N GLN A 263 -15.61 13.87 6.15
CA GLN A 263 -14.53 13.32 6.98
C GLN A 263 -15.06 12.66 8.25
N LEU A 264 -16.07 13.24 8.91
CA LEU A 264 -16.70 12.66 10.08
C LEU A 264 -17.40 11.34 9.75
N VAL A 265 -18.16 11.29 8.66
CA VAL A 265 -18.83 10.05 8.21
C VAL A 265 -17.80 8.97 7.87
N LEU A 266 -16.75 9.32 7.13
CA LEU A 266 -15.68 8.38 6.78
C LEU A 266 -14.95 7.88 8.03
N MET A 267 -14.74 8.74 9.03
CA MET A 267 -14.18 8.32 10.31
C MET A 267 -15.04 7.25 10.98
N ILE A 268 -16.35 7.48 11.10
CA ILE A 268 -17.29 6.54 11.74
C ILE A 268 -17.32 5.21 10.99
N VAL A 269 -17.50 5.24 9.67
CA VAL A 269 -17.50 4.03 8.83
C VAL A 269 -16.20 3.24 9.01
N ASN A 270 -15.08 3.93 9.01
CA ASN A 270 -13.78 3.30 9.12
C ASN A 270 -13.56 2.68 10.51
N LEU A 271 -13.98 3.34 11.59
CA LEU A 271 -13.93 2.79 12.95
C LEU A 271 -14.80 1.53 13.09
N ILE A 272 -15.98 1.50 12.47
CA ILE A 272 -16.84 0.31 12.46
C ILE A 272 -16.13 -0.85 11.75
N LEU A 273 -15.53 -0.59 10.58
CA LEU A 273 -14.78 -1.60 9.84
C LEU A 273 -13.57 -2.13 10.64
N ILE A 274 -12.88 -1.28 11.39
CA ILE A 274 -11.77 -1.67 12.28
C ILE A 274 -12.28 -2.47 13.49
N ALA A 275 -13.47 -2.16 14.01
CA ALA A 275 -14.02 -2.84 15.18
C ALA A 275 -14.32 -4.32 14.92
N VAL A 276 -14.64 -4.71 13.68
CA VAL A 276 -14.94 -6.11 13.32
C VAL A 276 -13.75 -7.06 13.58
N PRO A 277 -12.55 -6.87 12.99
CA PRO A 277 -11.40 -7.73 13.27
C PRO A 277 -10.95 -7.67 14.73
N VAL A 278 -11.13 -6.53 15.41
CA VAL A 278 -10.85 -6.41 16.85
C VAL A 278 -11.83 -7.24 17.68
N GLY A 279 -13.13 -7.20 17.35
CA GLY A 279 -14.16 -8.00 18.00
C GLY A 279 -13.91 -9.49 17.85
N ILE A 280 -13.56 -9.94 16.65
CA ILE A 280 -13.15 -11.32 16.37
C ILE A 280 -11.95 -11.74 17.24
N TYR A 281 -10.94 -10.88 17.33
CA TYR A 281 -9.73 -11.17 18.10
C TYR A 281 -10.02 -11.40 19.59
N PHE A 282 -10.91 -10.60 20.17
CA PHE A 282 -11.30 -10.72 21.59
C PHE A 282 -12.50 -11.64 21.84
N GLY A 283 -13.10 -12.23 20.80
CA GLY A 283 -14.25 -13.12 20.92
C GLY A 283 -15.59 -12.43 21.22
N PHE A 284 -15.74 -11.17 20.84
CA PHE A 284 -17.01 -10.43 20.98
C PHE A 284 -17.96 -10.61 19.78
N ILE A 285 -17.42 -11.08 18.65
CA ILE A 285 -18.11 -11.33 17.36
C ILE A 285 -17.58 -12.67 16.84
#